data_AF-A0AAW9EDE3-F1
#
_entry.id   AF-A0AAW9EDE3-F1
#
_cell.length_a   1.000
_cell.length_b   1.000
_cell.length_c   1.000
_cell.angle_alpha   90.00
_cell.angle_beta   90.00
_cell.angle_gamma   90.00
#
_symmetry.space_group_name_H-M   'P 1'
#
loop_
_entity.id
_entity.type
_entity.pdbx_description
1 polymer ?
#
loop_
_entity_poly.entity_id
_entity_poly.type
_entity_poly.pdbx_seq_one_letter_code
_entity_poly.pdbx_strand_id
1 'polypeptide(L)' 'MIRSLWIAKTGLDAQQTNMDVISNNLANVSTNGFKRQRAVFEDLLYQTIRQAGAMTSEQTNAPSGLQIGTG' A
#
# COMPACT_ATOMS: atom_id res chain seq x y z
N MET A 1 -9.22 13.75 5.06
CA MET A 1 -8.68 14.26 3.77
C MET A 1 -7.17 14.12 3.66
N ILE A 2 -6.38 14.40 4.70
CA ILE A 2 -4.90 14.26 4.61
C ILE A 2 -4.46 12.80 4.41
N ARG A 3 -5.02 11.83 5.15
CA ARG A 3 -4.69 10.39 5.00
C ARG A 3 -4.98 9.82 3.61
N SER A 4 -6.10 10.19 2.98
CA SER A 4 -6.45 9.72 1.63
C SER A 4 -5.48 10.24 0.57
N LEU A 5 -4.94 11.46 0.75
CA LEU A 5 -3.90 12.02 -0.10
C LEU A 5 -2.57 11.27 0.04
N TRP A 6 -2.21 10.88 1.27
CA TRP A 6 -1.02 10.07 1.51
C TRP A 6 -1.12 8.68 0.89
N ILE A 7 -2.28 8.03 1.00
CA ILE A 7 -2.54 6.73 0.36
C ILE A 7 -2.51 6.86 -1.18
N ALA A 8 -3.12 7.91 -1.73
CA ALA A 8 -3.06 8.17 -3.17
C ALA A 8 -1.63 8.45 -3.65
N LYS A 9 -0.84 9.18 -2.87
CA LYS A 9 0.57 9.46 -3.16
C LYS A 9 1.42 8.19 -3.14
N THR A 10 1.32 7.35 -2.10
CA THR A 10 2.09 6.11 -2.03
C THR A 10 1.72 5.14 -3.15
N GLY A 11 0.44 5.07 -3.53
CA GLY A 11 0.00 4.31 -4.70
C GLY A 11 0.56 4.86 -6.02
N LEU A 12 0.64 6.17 -6.18
CA LEU A 12 1.20 6.81 -7.38
C LEU A 12 2.73 6.64 -7.44
N ASP A 13 3.43 6.79 -6.33
CA ASP A 13 4.87 6.58 -6.21
C ASP A 13 5.23 5.09 -6.51
N ALA A 14 4.39 4.15 -6.06
CA ALA A 14 4.51 2.74 -6.40
C ALA A 14 4.35 2.49 -7.92
N GLN A 15 3.33 3.09 -8.55
CA GLN A 15 3.12 3.00 -9.99
C GLN A 15 4.30 3.59 -10.78
N GLN A 16 4.83 4.73 -10.35
CA GLN A 16 6.01 5.36 -10.95
C GLN A 16 7.23 4.43 -10.86
N THR A 17 7.49 3.85 -9.68
CA THR A 17 8.60 2.91 -9.47
C THR A 17 8.48 1.68 -10.38
N ASN A 18 7.26 1.17 -10.56
CA ASN A 18 7.02 0.03 -11.46
C ASN A 18 7.31 0.40 -12.92
N MET A 19 6.85 1.58 -13.35
CA MET A 19 7.13 2.10 -14.70
C MET A 19 8.64 2.27 -14.95
N ASP A 20 9.38 2.74 -13.95
CA ASP A 20 10.83 2.93 -14.05
C ASP A 20 11.56 1.58 -14.18
N VAL A 21 11.14 0.57 -13.41
CA VAL A 21 11.69 -0.80 -13.50
C VAL A 21 11.38 -1.43 -14.86
N ILE A 22 10.15 -1.28 -15.36
CA ILE A 22 9.77 -1.78 -16.69
C ILE A 22 10.59 -1.07 -17.77
N SER A 23 10.72 0.25 -17.69
CA SER A 23 11.49 1.06 -18.64
C SER A 23 12.96 0.67 -18.65
N ASN A 24 13.56 0.46 -17.48
CA ASN A 24 14.94 0.01 -17.37
C ASN A 24 15.14 -1.40 -17.96
N ASN A 25 14.22 -2.33 -17.68
CA ASN A 25 14.28 -3.67 -18.25
C ASN A 25 14.13 -3.66 -19.78
N LEU A 26 13.24 -2.82 -20.31
CA LEU A 26 13.02 -2.69 -21.75
C LEU A 26 14.24 -2.07 -22.44
N ALA A 27 14.81 -1.01 -21.87
CA ALA A 27 16.00 -0.35 -22.40
C ALA A 27 17.21 -1.29 -22.47
N ASN A 28 17.33 -2.23 -21.53
CA ASN A 28 18.47 -3.15 -21.44
C ASN A 28 18.22 -4.54 -22.06
N VAL A 29 17.12 -4.74 -22.80
CA VAL A 29 16.76 -6.05 -23.37
C VAL A 29 17.81 -6.59 -24.36
N SER A 30 18.53 -5.72 -25.05
CA SER A 30 19.60 -6.06 -26.01
C SER A 30 20.99 -6.13 -25.38
N THR A 31 21.12 -5.83 -24.08
CA THR A 31 22.41 -5.85 -23.39
C THR A 31 22.76 -7.29 -22.99
N ASN A 32 23.88 -7.81 -23.51
CA ASN A 32 24.32 -9.16 -23.19
C ASN A 32 24.66 -9.29 -21.70
N GLY A 33 24.09 -10.28 -21.02
CA GLY A 33 24.31 -10.52 -19.59
C GLY A 33 23.42 -9.71 -18.64
N PHE A 34 22.47 -8.91 -19.15
CA PHE A 34 21.55 -8.15 -18.30
C PHE A 34 20.57 -9.06 -17.53
N LYS A 35 20.40 -8.78 -16.23
CA LYS A 35 19.46 -9.49 -15.36
C LYS A 35 18.25 -8.61 -15.07
N ARG A 36 17.07 -9.03 -15.53
CA ARG A 36 15.82 -8.32 -15.30
C ARG A 36 15.54 -8.13 -13.80
N GLN A 37 15.02 -6.97 -13.44
CA GLN A 37 14.56 -6.66 -12.09
C GLN A 37 13.02 -6.60 -12.03
N ARG A 38 12.43 -6.79 -10.85
CA ARG A 38 10.98 -6.70 -10.65
C ARG A 38 10.71 -5.96 -9.35
N ALA A 39 9.87 -4.93 -9.40
CA ALA A 39 9.33 -4.29 -8.20
C ALA A 39 8.28 -5.21 -7.57
N VAL A 40 8.37 -5.42 -6.25
CA VAL A 40 7.37 -6.09 -5.43
C VAL A 40 6.89 -5.06 -4.42
N PHE A 41 5.57 -4.88 -4.32
CA PHE A 41 4.96 -3.97 -3.37
C PHE A 41 4.34 -4.78 -2.24
N GLU A 42 4.57 -4.35 -1.01
CA GLU A 42 4.03 -4.94 0.21
C GLU A 42 3.21 -3.88 0.94
N ASP A 43 2.07 -4.30 1.49
CA ASP A 43 1.18 -3.43 2.25
C ASP A 43 1.87 -2.97 3.55
N LEU A 44 1.67 -1.71 3.96
CA LEU A 44 2.17 -1.22 5.24
C LEU A 44 1.23 -1.57 6.40
N LEU A 45 1.76 -1.44 7.62
CA LEU A 45 1.09 -1.70 8.90
C LEU A 45 -0.32 -1.10 8.98
N TYR A 46 -1.33 -1.96 9.12
CA TYR A 46 -2.71 -1.54 9.32
C TYR A 46 -2.90 -0.78 10.65
N GLN A 47 -3.59 0.37 10.60
CA GLN A 47 -3.97 1.10 11.81
C GLN A 47 -5.35 0.63 12.28
N THR A 48 -5.38 -0.09 13.39
CA THR A 48 -6.64 -0.47 14.08
C THR A 48 -7.19 0.75 14.81
N ILE A 49 -8.24 1.37 14.26
CA ILE A 49 -8.87 2.55 14.86
C ILE A 49 -9.88 2.15 15.94
N ARG A 50 -10.49 0.97 15.79
CA ARG A 50 -11.36 0.36 16.79
C ARG A 50 -11.13 -1.14 16.87
N GLN A 51 -10.76 -1.60 18.06
CA GLN A 51 -10.66 -3.02 18.37
C GLN A 51 -12.08 -3.62 18.42
N ALA A 52 -12.30 -4.78 17.82
CA ALA A 52 -13.58 -5.46 17.87
C ALA A 52 -13.94 -5.77 19.34
N GLY A 53 -15.13 -5.34 19.78
CA GLY A 53 -15.59 -5.54 21.16
C GLY A 53 -15.37 -4.35 22.12
N ALA A 54 -14.91 -3.18 21.64
CA ALA A 54 -14.87 -1.97 22.47
C ALA A 54 -16.28 -1.38 22.67
N MET A 55 -16.68 -1.14 23.92
CA MET A 55 -17.95 -0.48 24.27
C MET A 55 -18.00 0.91 23.65
N THR A 56 -19.07 1.22 22.92
CA THR A 56 -19.24 2.54 22.29
C THR A 56 -20.25 3.43 23.03
N SER A 57 -21.01 2.84 23.95
CA SER A 57 -21.94 3.43 24.92
C SER A 57 -22.28 2.37 25.98
N GLU A 58 -22.78 2.76 27.14
CA GLU A 58 -23.14 1.91 28.31
C GLU A 58 -24.02 0.68 27.97
N GLN A 59 -24.70 0.67 26.81
CA GLN A 59 -25.53 -0.45 26.34
C GLN A 59 -25.28 -0.91 24.89
N THR A 60 -24.20 -0.51 24.20
CA THR A 60 -24.01 -0.90 22.78
C THR A 60 -22.58 -1.28 22.43
N ASN A 61 -22.39 -2.58 22.16
CA ASN A 61 -21.17 -3.15 21.59
C ASN A 61 -21.25 -3.07 20.06
N ALA A 62 -20.29 -2.41 19.43
CA ALA A 62 -20.12 -2.47 17.99
C ALA A 62 -19.37 -3.78 17.64
N PRO A 63 -20.00 -4.73 16.93
CA PRO A 63 -19.42 -6.06 16.69
C PRO A 63 -18.30 -6.06 15.65
N SER A 64 -18.17 -5.03 14.81
CA SER A 64 -17.12 -4.94 13.79
C SER A 64 -15.99 -4.03 14.21
N GLY A 65 -14.76 -4.57 14.22
CA GLY A 65 -13.54 -3.77 14.31
C GLY A 65 -13.36 -2.94 13.03
N LEU A 66 -12.94 -1.69 13.17
CA LEU A 66 -12.59 -0.83 12.04
C LEU A 66 -11.06 -0.80 11.92
N GLN A 67 -10.55 -1.54 10.95
CA GLN A 67 -9.15 -1.55 10.58
C GLN A 67 -9.01 -0.73 9.29
N ILE A 68 -8.24 0.35 9.35
CA ILE A 68 -7.99 1.20 8.18
C ILE A 68 -6.55 0.96 7.74
N GLY A 69 -6.40 0.40 6.54
CA GLY A 69 -5.10 0.27 5.87
C GLY A 69 -4.48 1.64 5.64
N THR A 70 -3.19 1.77 5.91
CA THR A 70 -2.45 3.04 5.75
C THR A 70 -1.89 3.24 4.35
N GLY A 71 -2.26 2.36 3.41
CA GLY A 71 -1.57 2.22 2.12
C GLY A 71 -0.46 1.21 2.22
#